data_AF-A0A3N4L8L6-F1
#
_entry.id   AF-A0A3N4L8L6-F1
#
_cell.length_a   1.000
_cell.length_b   1.000
_cell.length_c   1.000
_cell.angle_alpha   90.00
_cell.angle_beta   90.00
_cell.angle_gamma   90.00
#
_symmetry.space_group_name_H-M   'P 1'
#
loop_
_entity.id
_entity.type
_entity.pdbx_description
1 polymer ?
#
loop_
_entity_poly.entity_id
_entity_poly.type
_entity_poly.pdbx_seq_one_letter_code
_entity_poly.pdbx_strand_id
1 'polypeptide(L)'
;MADPLSIAASIAGLLSLAGPILAEGYTYIASVRNSPNALKQLLSEISRLEAVLGQIDEFTLGSATNTSSIQTQGLKQRISEVITPDTIKAASDLLKSVHSSIKHCERIPGQSAKNMGRAIVWPFREREVKENLDRFQRLINTFELALSIESR
;
A
#
# COMPACT_ATOMS: atom_id res chain seq x y z
N MET A 1 15.14 -9.06 16.23
CA MET A 1 14.19 -9.97 15.55
C MET A 1 12.81 -9.57 16.02
N ALA A 2 11.95 -9.08 15.11
CA ALA A 2 10.57 -8.76 15.47
C ALA A 2 9.80 -10.08 15.61
N ASP A 3 9.00 -10.23 16.67
CA ASP A 3 8.15 -11.39 16.82
C ASP A 3 7.01 -11.39 15.77
N PRO A 4 6.48 -12.56 15.39
CA PRO A 4 5.46 -12.67 14.35
C PRO A 4 4.20 -11.84 14.61
N LEU A 5 3.85 -11.62 15.88
CA LEU A 5 2.68 -10.82 16.26
C LEU A 5 2.93 -9.33 16.03
N SER A 6 4.12 -8.83 16.35
CA SER A 6 4.56 -7.46 16.05
C SER A 6 4.56 -7.17 14.54
N ILE A 7 4.96 -8.16 13.72
CA ILE A 7 4.89 -8.08 12.25
C ILE A 7 3.43 -8.03 11.79
N ALA A 8 2.57 -8.93 12.27
CA ALA A 8 1.15 -8.94 11.94
C ALA A 8 0.47 -7.61 12.30
N ALA A 9 0.73 -7.08 13.50
CA ALA A 9 0.20 -5.79 13.92
C ALA A 9 0.67 -4.63 13.03
N SER A 10 1.93 -4.67 12.58
CA SER A 10 2.49 -3.67 11.66
C SER A 10 1.83 -3.74 10.28
N ILE A 11 1.58 -4.94 9.77
CA ILE A 11 0.89 -5.19 8.50
C ILE A 11 -0.57 -4.73 8.58
N ALA A 12 -1.29 -5.09 9.64
CA ALA A 12 -2.64 -4.62 9.91
C ALA A 12 -2.72 -3.07 9.96
N GLY A 13 -1.68 -2.42 10.52
CA GLY A 13 -1.54 -0.97 10.49
C GLY A 13 -1.40 -0.40 9.07
N LEU A 14 -0.65 -1.06 8.18
CA LEU A 14 -0.53 -0.66 6.78
C LEU A 14 -1.83 -0.88 6.00
N LEU A 15 -2.52 -2.01 6.20
CA LEU A 15 -3.82 -2.30 5.60
C LEU A 15 -4.87 -1.25 6.01
N SER A 16 -4.88 -0.87 7.29
CA SER A 16 -5.77 0.17 7.83
C SER A 16 -5.52 1.56 7.23
N LEU A 17 -4.32 1.81 6.71
CA LEU A 17 -3.99 3.04 5.97
C LEU A 17 -4.39 2.93 4.49
N ALA A 18 -4.16 1.78 3.85
CA ALA A 18 -4.39 1.60 2.42
C ALA A 18 -5.87 1.70 2.03
N GLY A 19 -6.77 1.07 2.81
CA GLY A 19 -8.21 1.05 2.51
C GLY A 19 -8.84 2.44 2.31
N PRO A 20 -8.71 3.37 3.28
CA PRO A 20 -9.20 4.75 3.14
C PRO A 20 -8.61 5.48 1.93
N ILE A 21 -7.31 5.31 1.67
CA ILE A 21 -6.61 5.95 0.53
C ILE A 21 -7.24 5.50 -0.80
N LEU A 22 -7.52 4.21 -0.95
CA LEU A 22 -8.16 3.67 -2.14
C LEU A 22 -9.60 4.19 -2.27
N ALA A 23 -10.38 4.18 -1.19
CA ALA A 23 -11.76 4.67 -1.20
C ALA A 23 -11.82 6.17 -1.59
N GLU A 24 -11.01 7.01 -0.96
CA GLU A 24 -10.91 8.44 -1.26
C GLU A 24 -10.41 8.67 -2.70
N GLY A 25 -9.37 7.94 -3.12
CA GLY A 25 -8.78 8.05 -4.44
C GLY A 25 -9.73 7.66 -5.59
N TYR A 26 -10.44 6.54 -5.46
CA TYR A 26 -11.42 6.10 -6.46
C TYR A 26 -12.65 7.01 -6.48
N THR A 27 -13.09 7.53 -5.32
CA THR A 27 -14.17 8.53 -5.23
C THR A 27 -13.77 9.81 -5.99
N TYR A 28 -12.53 10.27 -5.81
CA TYR A 28 -12.01 11.42 -6.55
C TYR A 28 -12.03 11.16 -8.06
N ILE A 29 -11.50 10.01 -8.53
CA ILE A 29 -11.51 9.63 -9.95
C ILE A 29 -12.93 9.66 -10.53
N ALA A 30 -13.91 9.10 -9.81
CA ALA A 30 -15.30 9.08 -10.24
C ALA A 30 -15.92 10.50 -10.33
N SER A 31 -15.44 11.43 -9.52
CA SER A 31 -15.94 12.81 -9.44
C SER A 31 -15.38 13.77 -10.51
N VAL A 32 -14.35 13.35 -11.27
CA VAL A 32 -13.66 14.20 -12.26
C VAL A 32 -13.79 13.63 -13.67
N ARG A 33 -14.13 14.48 -14.64
CA ARG A 33 -14.34 14.09 -16.04
C ARG A 33 -13.07 13.60 -16.75
N ASN A 34 -11.90 14.06 -16.33
CA ASN A 34 -10.61 13.69 -16.93
C ASN A 34 -9.59 13.31 -15.86
N SER A 35 -9.81 12.17 -15.21
CA SER A 35 -8.92 11.67 -14.16
C SER A 35 -7.52 11.36 -14.72
N PRO A 36 -6.43 11.80 -14.05
CA PRO A 36 -5.08 11.51 -14.51
C PRO A 36 -4.79 9.99 -14.45
N ASN A 37 -4.25 9.43 -15.55
CA ASN A 37 -3.88 8.01 -15.65
C ASN A 37 -2.84 7.62 -14.57
N ALA A 38 -1.94 8.56 -14.25
CA ALA A 38 -0.96 8.43 -13.19
C ALA A 38 -1.58 8.11 -11.82
N LEU A 39 -2.74 8.71 -11.49
CA LEU A 39 -3.46 8.40 -10.23
C LEU A 39 -4.04 6.98 -10.27
N LYS A 40 -4.64 6.57 -11.40
CA LYS A 40 -5.16 5.20 -11.55
C LYS A 40 -4.07 4.16 -11.34
N GLN A 41 -2.90 4.38 -11.91
CA GLN A 41 -1.74 3.50 -11.73
C GLN A 41 -1.28 3.48 -10.28
N LEU A 42 -1.22 4.63 -9.60
CA LEU A 42 -0.83 4.71 -8.20
C LEU A 42 -1.80 3.96 -7.28
N LEU A 43 -3.12 4.14 -7.47
CA LEU A 43 -4.13 3.38 -6.71
C LEU A 43 -4.08 1.89 -7.02
N SER A 44 -3.81 1.51 -8.27
CA SER A 44 -3.61 0.11 -8.64
C SER A 44 -2.43 -0.51 -7.90
N GLU A 45 -1.30 0.20 -7.79
CA GLU A 45 -0.14 -0.29 -7.03
C GLU A 45 -0.43 -0.34 -5.52
N ILE A 46 -1.20 0.60 -4.96
CA ILE A 46 -1.64 0.53 -3.56
C ILE A 46 -2.55 -0.68 -3.32
N SER A 47 -3.48 -0.97 -4.25
CA SER A 47 -4.32 -2.18 -4.18
C SER A 47 -3.49 -3.47 -4.29
N ARG A 48 -2.43 -3.48 -5.11
CA ARG A 48 -1.50 -4.61 -5.17
C ARG A 48 -0.73 -4.78 -3.86
N LEU A 49 -0.26 -3.68 -3.27
CA LEU A 49 0.38 -3.70 -1.96
C LEU A 49 -0.58 -4.25 -0.90
N GLU A 50 -1.83 -3.79 -0.87
CA GLU A 50 -2.86 -4.29 0.04
C GLU A 50 -3.08 -5.81 -0.12
N ALA A 51 -3.19 -6.31 -1.35
CA ALA A 51 -3.38 -7.73 -1.62
C ALA A 51 -2.18 -8.59 -1.14
N VAL A 52 -0.96 -8.11 -1.33
CA VAL A 52 0.25 -8.80 -0.87
C VAL A 52 0.35 -8.76 0.66
N LEU A 53 0.06 -7.61 1.27
CA LEU A 53 0.03 -7.47 2.72
C LEU A 53 -1.05 -8.35 3.36
N GLY A 54 -2.23 -8.46 2.75
CA GLY A 54 -3.32 -9.32 3.23
C GLY A 54 -2.94 -10.80 3.22
N GLN A 55 -2.22 -11.27 2.20
CA GLN A 55 -1.69 -12.63 2.18
C GLN A 55 -0.71 -12.87 3.34
N ILE A 56 0.19 -11.91 3.60
CA ILE A 56 1.15 -12.03 4.71
C ILE A 56 0.42 -11.99 6.06
N ASP A 57 -0.61 -11.15 6.21
CA ASP A 57 -1.46 -11.09 7.39
C ASP A 57 -2.13 -12.44 7.67
N GLU A 58 -2.70 -13.07 6.64
CA GLU A 58 -3.33 -14.39 6.73
C GLU A 58 -2.32 -15.49 7.16
N PHE A 59 -1.09 -15.46 6.66
CA PHE A 59 -0.05 -16.42 7.08
C PHE A 59 0.46 -16.18 8.50
N THR A 60 0.52 -14.92 8.94
CA THR A 60 1.00 -14.55 10.28
C THR A 60 -0.07 -14.80 11.36
N LEU A 61 -1.35 -14.53 11.08
CA LEU A 61 -2.50 -14.75 11.98
C LEU A 61 -3.12 -16.16 11.88
N GLY A 62 -3.31 -16.69 10.67
CA GLY A 62 -3.94 -18.02 10.45
C GLY A 62 -3.12 -19.17 11.04
N SER A 63 -1.83 -18.96 11.23
CA SER A 63 -0.94 -19.94 11.87
C SER A 63 -0.92 -19.84 13.41
N ALA A 64 -1.74 -18.97 14.01
CA ALA A 64 -2.02 -18.97 15.45
C ALA A 64 -3.13 -19.97 15.83
N THR A 65 -3.98 -20.40 14.87
CA THR A 65 -5.20 -21.16 15.18
C THR A 65 -5.20 -22.61 14.73
N ASN A 66 -4.47 -23.06 13.70
CA ASN A 66 -4.34 -24.50 13.39
C ASN A 66 -3.13 -24.86 12.50
N THR A 67 -2.47 -25.98 12.84
CA THR A 67 -1.49 -26.77 12.05
C THR A 67 -0.07 -26.18 11.88
N SER A 68 0.77 -26.50 12.87
CA SER A 68 2.24 -26.40 12.81
C SER A 68 2.83 -27.42 11.82
N SER A 69 2.90 -27.07 10.54
CA SER A 69 3.70 -27.81 9.56
C SER A 69 5.09 -27.18 9.44
N ILE A 70 6.11 -27.98 9.10
CA ILE A 70 7.50 -27.51 8.91
C ILE A 70 7.57 -26.39 7.85
N GLN A 71 6.67 -26.43 6.86
CA GLN A 71 6.55 -25.41 5.81
C GLN A 71 6.08 -24.06 6.36
N THR A 72 5.10 -24.04 7.27
CA THR A 72 4.59 -22.81 7.89
C THR A 72 5.65 -22.14 8.79
N GLN A 73 6.54 -22.90 9.43
CA GLN A 73 7.63 -22.35 10.21
C GLN A 73 8.73 -21.73 9.34
N GLY A 74 9.08 -22.37 8.21
CA GLY A 74 10.03 -21.82 7.24
C GLY A 74 9.55 -20.51 6.61
N LEU A 75 8.25 -20.40 6.31
CA LEU A 75 7.65 -19.17 5.80
C LEU A 75 7.68 -18.03 6.84
N LYS A 76 7.36 -18.30 8.11
CA LYS A 76 7.41 -17.30 9.19
C LYS A 76 8.80 -16.72 9.39
N GLN A 77 9.82 -17.58 9.43
CA GLN A 77 11.22 -17.17 9.56
C GLN A 77 11.59 -16.21 8.41
N ARG A 78 11.21 -16.54 7.18
CA ARG A 78 11.55 -15.74 6.00
C ARG A 78 10.78 -14.42 5.93
N ILE A 79 9.50 -14.43 6.30
CA ILE A 79 8.72 -13.19 6.47
C ILE A 79 9.41 -12.29 7.50
N SER A 80 9.90 -12.83 8.62
CA SER A 80 10.61 -12.04 9.64
C SER A 80 11.99 -11.54 9.23
N GLU A 81 12.65 -12.21 8.28
CA GLU A 81 13.95 -11.80 7.72
C GLU A 81 13.78 -10.68 6.68
N VAL A 82 12.69 -10.73 5.90
CA VAL A 82 12.43 -9.79 4.81
C VAL A 82 11.68 -8.55 5.31
N ILE A 83 10.69 -8.73 6.19
CA ILE A 83 9.89 -7.65 6.75
C ILE A 83 10.62 -7.05 7.95
N THR A 84 11.39 -6.02 7.66
CA THR A 84 12.11 -5.24 8.66
C THR A 84 11.31 -3.99 9.07
N PRO A 85 11.57 -3.41 10.25
CA PRO A 85 10.97 -2.15 10.67
C PRO A 85 11.15 -1.04 9.63
N ASP A 86 12.28 -0.99 8.92
CA ASP A 86 12.54 -0.04 7.85
C ASP A 86 11.61 -0.25 6.65
N THR A 87 11.35 -1.49 6.23
CA THR A 87 10.40 -1.77 5.13
C THR A 87 8.97 -1.37 5.49
N ILE A 88 8.53 -1.64 6.73
CA ILE A 88 7.22 -1.23 7.25
C ILE A 88 7.12 0.29 7.28
N LYS A 89 8.16 0.96 7.79
CA LYS A 89 8.20 2.42 7.85
C LYS A 89 8.15 3.03 6.45
N ALA A 90 8.93 2.52 5.51
CA ALA A 90 8.92 2.98 4.13
C ALA A 90 7.53 2.82 3.47
N ALA A 91 6.87 1.69 3.68
CA ALA A 91 5.50 1.47 3.20
C ALA A 91 4.51 2.46 3.84
N SER A 92 4.61 2.69 5.15
CA SER A 92 3.77 3.65 5.88
C SER A 92 3.97 5.08 5.38
N ASP A 93 5.23 5.51 5.21
CA ASP A 93 5.58 6.85 4.75
C ASP A 93 5.09 7.09 3.31
N LEU A 94 5.19 6.08 2.43
CA LEU A 94 4.65 6.14 1.08
C LEU A 94 3.12 6.25 1.08
N LEU A 95 2.41 5.41 1.84
CA LEU A 95 0.96 5.49 1.95
C LEU A 95 0.53 6.88 2.47
N LYS A 96 1.18 7.41 3.51
CA LYS A 96 0.90 8.74 4.05
C LYS A 96 1.19 9.86 3.05
N SER A 97 2.28 9.74 2.30
CA SER A 97 2.63 10.70 1.24
C SER A 97 1.52 10.73 0.17
N VAL A 98 1.05 9.56 -0.26
CA VAL A 98 -0.03 9.48 -1.24
C VAL A 98 -1.35 10.02 -0.68
N HIS A 99 -1.68 9.65 0.56
CA HIS A 99 -2.90 10.13 1.23
C HIS A 99 -2.95 11.65 1.33
N SER A 100 -1.84 12.26 1.76
CA SER A 100 -1.72 13.72 1.84
C SER A 100 -1.99 14.36 0.47
N SER A 101 -1.37 13.84 -0.59
CA SER A 101 -1.57 14.36 -1.93
C SER A 101 -3.00 14.21 -2.45
N ILE A 102 -3.69 13.10 -2.14
CA ILE A 102 -5.10 12.90 -2.49
C ILE A 102 -5.97 13.91 -1.73
N LYS A 103 -5.73 14.15 -0.44
CA LYS A 103 -6.45 15.17 0.35
C LYS A 103 -6.28 16.58 -0.20
N HIS A 104 -5.10 16.91 -0.74
CA HIS A 104 -4.90 18.21 -1.40
C HIS A 104 -5.76 18.37 -2.68
N CYS A 105 -6.20 17.26 -3.28
CA CYS A 105 -7.07 17.23 -4.44
C CYS A 105 -8.57 17.26 -4.10
N GLU A 106 -8.96 17.03 -2.85
CA GLU A 106 -10.37 17.06 -2.46
C GLU A 106 -11.00 18.45 -2.69
N ARG A 107 -12.24 18.43 -3.16
CA ARG A 107 -12.99 19.65 -3.49
C ARG A 107 -13.39 20.36 -2.20
N ILE A 108 -13.10 21.66 -2.12
CA ILE A 108 -13.57 22.51 -1.04
C ILE A 108 -15.03 22.89 -1.34
N PRO A 109 -16.00 22.56 -0.47
CA PRO A 109 -17.39 22.94 -0.68
C PRO A 109 -17.52 24.46 -0.82
N GLY A 110 -18.28 24.91 -1.82
CA GLY A 110 -18.52 26.33 -2.11
C GLY A 110 -17.47 27.08 -2.94
N GLN A 111 -16.33 26.46 -3.31
CA GLN A 111 -15.27 27.14 -4.10
C GLN A 111 -15.04 26.49 -5.48
N SER A 112 -16.04 26.54 -6.37
CA SER A 112 -15.99 25.95 -7.72
C SER A 112 -14.78 26.38 -8.58
N ALA A 113 -14.37 27.65 -8.52
CA ALA A 113 -13.22 28.13 -9.29
C ALA A 113 -11.88 27.54 -8.80
N LYS A 114 -11.66 27.45 -7.48
CA LYS A 114 -10.46 26.80 -6.92
C LYS A 114 -10.48 25.28 -7.12
N ASN A 115 -11.65 24.66 -7.05
CA ASN A 115 -11.82 23.23 -7.30
C ASN A 115 -11.51 22.86 -8.76
N MET A 116 -11.86 23.73 -9.71
CA MET A 116 -11.55 23.53 -11.12
C MET A 116 -10.05 23.67 -11.40
N GLY A 117 -9.38 24.63 -10.74
CA GLY A 117 -7.91 24.75 -10.79
C GLY A 117 -7.19 23.53 -10.19
N ARG A 118 -7.70 22.97 -9.09
CA ARG A 118 -7.15 21.76 -8.44
C ARG A 118 -7.45 20.46 -9.19
N ALA A 119 -8.59 20.37 -9.87
CA ALA A 119 -8.93 19.23 -10.73
C ALA A 119 -8.02 19.14 -11.98
N ILE A 120 -7.42 20.26 -12.39
CA ILE A 120 -6.53 20.36 -13.56
C ILE A 120 -5.05 20.30 -13.14
N VAL A 121 -4.71 20.86 -11.97
CA VAL A 121 -3.37 20.79 -11.38
C VAL A 121 -3.29 19.60 -10.44
N TRP A 122 -3.11 18.42 -11.01
CA TRP A 122 -2.66 17.25 -10.27
C TRP A 122 -1.34 17.60 -9.53
N PRO A 123 -1.25 17.42 -8.21
CA PRO A 123 -0.11 17.92 -7.42
C PRO A 123 1.15 17.08 -7.59
N PHE A 124 1.05 15.83 -8.02
CA PHE A 124 2.24 15.05 -8.28
C PHE A 124 2.84 15.46 -9.61
N ARG A 125 4.11 15.88 -9.56
CA ARG A 125 4.93 15.90 -10.77
C ARG A 125 5.04 14.46 -11.26
N GLU A 126 4.96 14.23 -12.57
CA GLU A 126 5.05 12.90 -13.17
C GLU A 126 6.28 12.10 -12.67
N ARG A 127 7.35 12.83 -12.33
CA ARG A 127 8.55 12.32 -11.65
C ARG A 127 8.26 11.72 -10.26
N GLU A 128 7.51 12.41 -9.41
CA GLU A 128 7.16 11.94 -8.06
C GLU A 128 6.24 10.72 -8.12
N VAL A 129 5.31 10.68 -9.09
CA VAL A 129 4.49 9.47 -9.31
C VAL A 129 5.37 8.30 -9.72
N LYS A 130 6.26 8.48 -10.70
CA LYS A 130 7.18 7.42 -11.15
C LYS A 130 8.10 6.94 -10.03
N GLU A 131 8.60 7.85 -9.21
CA GLU A 131 9.44 7.51 -8.06
C GLU A 131 8.66 6.73 -6.99
N ASN A 132 7.42 7.14 -6.69
CA ASN A 132 6.56 6.41 -5.77
C ASN A 132 6.18 5.03 -6.33
N LEU A 133 5.89 4.92 -7.63
CA LEU A 133 5.62 3.65 -8.31
C LEU A 133 6.81 2.70 -8.23
N ASP A 134 8.03 3.17 -8.52
CA ASP A 134 9.25 2.37 -8.40
C ASP A 134 9.46 1.90 -6.96
N ARG A 135 9.19 2.75 -5.96
CA ARG A 135 9.27 2.36 -4.55
C ARG A 135 8.19 1.36 -4.15
N PHE A 136 6.94 1.52 -4.60
CA PHE A 136 5.87 0.54 -4.39
C PHE A 136 6.22 -0.79 -5.03
N GLN A 137 6.70 -0.80 -6.27
CA GLN A 137 7.11 -2.01 -6.98
C GLN A 137 8.26 -2.71 -6.26
N ARG A 138 9.26 -1.98 -5.76
CA ARG A 138 10.34 -2.57 -4.95
C ARG A 138 9.81 -3.21 -3.67
N LEU A 139 8.91 -2.53 -2.97
CA LEU A 139 8.28 -3.06 -1.75
C LEU A 139 7.45 -4.30 -2.07
N ILE A 140 6.57 -4.22 -3.07
CA ILE A 140 5.75 -5.34 -3.54
C ILE A 140 6.63 -6.52 -3.93
N ASN A 141 7.66 -6.32 -4.75
CA ASN A 141 8.60 -7.39 -5.11
C ASN A 141 9.30 -7.98 -3.89
N THR A 142 9.64 -7.16 -2.90
CA THR A 142 10.26 -7.64 -1.65
C THR A 142 9.30 -8.53 -0.86
N PHE A 143 8.04 -8.10 -0.72
CA PHE A 143 7.00 -8.89 -0.08
C PHE A 143 6.61 -10.13 -0.89
N GLU A 144 6.52 -10.04 -2.22
CA GLU A 144 6.31 -11.17 -3.12
C GLU A 144 7.47 -12.16 -3.05
N LEU A 145 8.73 -11.73 -2.89
CA LEU A 145 9.87 -12.63 -2.67
C LEU A 145 9.79 -13.36 -1.32
N ALA A 146 9.25 -12.71 -0.29
CA ALA A 146 8.94 -13.38 0.98
C ALA A 146 7.88 -14.47 0.78
N LEU A 147 6.91 -14.26 -0.13
CA LEU A 147 5.85 -15.22 -0.47
C LEU A 147 6.26 -16.29 -1.50
N SER A 148 7.13 -15.98 -2.48
CA SER A 148 7.24 -16.71 -3.75
C SER A 148 8.41 -17.70 -3.89
N ILE A 149 9.09 -18.08 -2.80
CA ILE A 149 9.93 -19.28 -2.89
C ILE A 149 9.07 -20.47 -2.50
N GLU A 150 8.15 -20.79 -3.40
CA GLU A 150 7.55 -22.11 -3.62
C GLU A 150 7.10 -22.15 -5.09
N SER A 151 8.08 -22.28 -5.98
CA SER A 151 7.87 -22.80 -7.33
C SER A 151 9.17 -23.50 -7.73
N ARG A 152 9.32 -24.74 -7.27
CA ARG A 152 10.17 -25.71 -7.94
C ARG A 152 9.31 -26.54 -8.88
#